data_AF-A0A969N4K8-F1
#
_entry.id   AF-A0A969N4K8-F1
#
_cell.length_a   1.000
_cell.length_b   1.000
_cell.length_c   1.000
_cell.angle_alpha   90.00
_cell.angle_beta   90.00
_cell.angle_gamma   90.00
#
_symmetry.space_group_name_H-M   'P 1'
#
loop_
_entity.id
_entity.type
_entity.pdbx_description
1 polymer ?
#
loop_
_entity_poly.entity_id
_entity_poly.type
_entity_poly.pdbx_seq_one_letter_code
_entity_poly.pdbx_strand_id
1 'polypeptide(L)' 'MVKRTSIHDLQGWDDAPDLDHLVKDKRSGKRATPAKARRRNRRYENRLLNAQVNELIEPDDDDGEAL' A
#
# COMPACT_ATOMS: atom_id res chain seq x y z
N MET A 1 -6.88 3.52 -19.47
CA MET A 1 -6.06 2.60 -18.63
C MET A 1 -6.39 2.86 -17.18
N VAL A 2 -6.58 1.83 -16.35
CA VAL A 2 -6.84 2.00 -14.91
C VAL A 2 -5.57 2.51 -14.21
N LYS A 3 -5.71 3.47 -13.28
CA LYS A 3 -4.62 3.98 -12.44
C LYS A 3 -4.22 2.91 -11.42
N ARG A 4 -2.91 2.70 -11.20
CA ARG A 4 -2.41 1.78 -10.17
C ARG A 4 -2.69 2.35 -8.78
N THR A 5 -2.82 1.49 -7.77
CA THR A 5 -2.76 1.91 -6.38
C THR A 5 -1.43 2.60 -6.04
N SER A 6 -1.54 3.72 -5.35
CA SER A 6 -0.46 4.51 -4.74
C SER A 6 -0.34 4.16 -3.26
N ILE A 7 0.84 4.37 -2.67
CA ILE A 7 1.02 4.23 -1.22
C ILE A 7 0.14 5.20 -0.41
N HIS A 8 -0.15 6.37 -1.00
CA HIS A 8 -1.00 7.42 -0.42
C HIS A 8 -2.50 7.18 -0.62
N ASP A 9 -2.89 6.06 -1.24
CA ASP A 9 -4.31 5.74 -1.42
C ASP A 9 -4.92 5.19 -0.12
N LEU A 10 -4.10 4.68 0.81
CA LEU A 10 -4.54 4.32 2.16
C LEU A 10 -4.55 5.61 3.00
N GLN A 11 -5.70 6.01 3.54
CA GLN A 11 -5.81 7.25 4.33
C GLN A 11 -5.58 7.00 5.82
N GLY A 12 -5.81 5.78 6.29
CA GLY A 12 -5.54 5.38 7.67
C GLY A 12 -5.89 3.92 7.93
N TRP A 13 -5.78 3.51 9.20
CA TRP A 13 -6.05 2.14 9.63
C TRP A 13 -7.50 1.70 9.46
N ASP A 14 -8.44 2.64 9.43
CA ASP A 14 -9.86 2.37 9.19
C ASP A 14 -10.13 1.80 7.78
N ASP A 15 -9.21 2.03 6.83
CA ASP A 15 -9.28 1.50 5.46
C ASP A 15 -8.67 0.09 5.34
N ALA A 16 -7.97 -0.41 6.37
CA ALA A 16 -7.35 -1.73 6.36
C ALA A 16 -8.32 -2.90 6.03
N PRO A 17 -9.56 -2.96 6.56
CA PRO A 17 -10.50 -4.01 6.18
C PRO A 17 -10.96 -3.93 4.72
N ASP A 18 -10.80 -2.78 4.04
CA ASP A 18 -11.26 -2.54 2.65
C ASP A 18 -10.10 -2.53 1.63
N LEU A 19 -8.94 -3.07 2.02
CA LEU A 19 -7.73 -3.15 1.19
C LEU A 19 -7.96 -3.82 -0.17
N ASP A 20 -8.83 -4.83 -0.23
CA ASP A 20 -9.19 -5.55 -1.46
C ASP A 20 -9.89 -4.64 -2.49
N HIS A 21 -10.68 -3.68 -2.02
CA HIS A 21 -11.40 -2.72 -2.86
C HIS A 21 -10.52 -1.52 -3.24
N LEU A 22 -9.56 -1.19 -2.38
CA LEU A 22 -8.57 -0.15 -2.64
C LEU A 22 -7.62 -0.55 -3.79
N VAL A 23 -7.20 -1.82 -3.83
CA VAL A 23 -6.18 -2.30 -4.77
C VAL A 23 -6.67 -2.41 -6.21
N LYS A 24 -6.12 -1.55 -7.07
CA LYS A 24 -6.42 -1.51 -8.51
C LYS A 24 -5.27 -2.05 -9.36
N ASP A 25 -5.46 -3.25 -9.90
CA ASP A 25 -4.50 -3.87 -10.80
C ASP A 25 -4.63 -3.34 -12.24
N LYS A 26 -3.82 -2.35 -12.60
CA LYS A 26 -3.74 -1.81 -13.97
C LYS A 26 -3.31 -2.83 -15.05
N ARG A 27 -2.83 -4.01 -14.66
CA ARG A 27 -2.36 -5.07 -15.57
C ARG A 27 -3.39 -6.20 -15.71
N SER A 28 -4.58 -6.08 -15.12
CA SER A 28 -5.67 -7.07 -15.24
C SER A 28 -6.04 -7.38 -16.69
N GLY A 29 -5.94 -6.41 -17.60
CA GLY A 29 -6.23 -6.62 -19.02
C GLY A 29 -5.11 -7.22 -19.88
N LYS A 30 -3.85 -7.31 -19.39
CA LYS A 30 -2.71 -7.72 -20.23
C LYS A 30 -2.07 -9.01 -19.74
N ARG A 31 -2.27 -10.10 -20.51
CA ARG A 31 -1.69 -11.44 -20.24
C ARG A 31 -1.86 -11.86 -18.77
N ALA A 32 -2.98 -11.49 -18.17
CA ALA A 32 -3.29 -11.73 -16.77
C ALA A 32 -3.91 -13.12 -16.63
N THR A 33 -3.44 -13.87 -15.64
CA THR A 33 -4.11 -15.09 -15.17
C THR A 33 -4.66 -14.81 -13.77
N PRO A 34 -5.68 -15.57 -13.31
CA PRO A 34 -6.19 -15.41 -11.94
C PRO A 34 -5.10 -15.51 -10.87
N ALA A 35 -4.14 -16.43 -11.06
CA ALA A 35 -2.99 -16.57 -10.16
C ALA A 35 -2.08 -15.33 -10.14
N LYS A 36 -1.81 -14.73 -11.30
CA LYS A 36 -1.02 -13.48 -11.40
C LYS A 36 -1.75 -12.29 -10.79
N ALA A 37 -3.08 -12.21 -10.93
CA ALA A 37 -3.90 -11.20 -10.28
C ALA A 37 -3.79 -11.30 -8.76
N ARG A 38 -4.07 -12.48 -8.18
CA ARG A 38 -3.93 -12.72 -6.73
C ARG A 38 -2.55 -12.37 -6.18
N ARG A 39 -1.47 -12.78 -6.85
CA ARG A 39 -0.09 -12.44 -6.43
C ARG A 39 0.18 -10.93 -6.43
N ARG A 40 -0.38 -10.20 -7.39
CA ARG A 40 -0.20 -8.74 -7.48
C ARG A 40 -1.01 -8.02 -6.41
N ASN A 41 -2.26 -8.41 -6.20
CA ASN A 41 -3.11 -7.81 -5.17
C ASN A 41 -2.44 -7.93 -3.80
N ARG A 42 -2.03 -9.14 -3.41
CA ARG A 42 -1.29 -9.39 -2.17
C ARG A 42 0.00 -8.58 -2.04
N ARG A 43 0.70 -8.34 -3.15
CA ARG A 43 1.91 -7.49 -3.16
C ARG A 43 1.54 -6.02 -2.90
N TYR A 44 0.44 -5.55 -3.47
CA TYR A 44 0.00 -4.17 -3.31
C TYR A 44 -0.55 -3.92 -1.91
N GLU A 45 -1.35 -4.85 -1.37
CA GLU A 45 -1.81 -4.86 0.03
C GLU A 45 -0.62 -4.76 1.00
N ASN A 46 0.34 -5.67 0.89
CA ASN A 46 1.54 -5.66 1.74
C ASN A 46 2.33 -4.36 1.62
N ARG A 47 2.40 -3.78 0.42
CA ARG A 47 3.11 -2.50 0.23
C ARG A 47 2.40 -1.35 0.93
N LEU A 48 1.07 -1.32 0.92
CA LEU A 48 0.28 -0.29 1.60
C LEU A 48 0.46 -0.39 3.11
N LEU A 49 0.26 -1.58 3.67
CA LEU A 49 0.44 -1.81 5.10
C LEU A 49 1.86 -1.51 5.57
N ASN A 50 2.87 -1.97 4.84
CA ASN A 50 4.27 -1.70 5.22
C ASN A 50 4.61 -0.21 5.15
N ALA A 51 4.02 0.55 4.23
CA ALA A 51 4.22 2.01 4.20
C ALA A 51 3.67 2.66 5.46
N GLN A 52 2.46 2.27 5.87
CA GLN A 52 1.84 2.78 7.11
C GLN A 52 2.62 2.38 8.37
N VAL A 53 3.10 1.14 8.43
CA VAL A 53 3.92 0.65 9.55
C VAL A 53 5.25 1.40 9.62
N ASN A 54 5.91 1.63 8.48
CA ASN A 54 7.17 2.35 8.46
C ASN A 54 7.00 3.80 8.93
N GLU A 55 5.92 4.48 8.50
CA GLU A 55 5.58 5.83 8.96
C GLU A 55 5.36 5.91 10.48
N LEU A 56 4.89 4.83 11.11
CA LEU A 56 4.74 4.77 12.57
C LEU A 56 6.03 4.41 13.33
N ILE A 57 7.01 3.81 12.66
CA ILE A 57 8.23 3.29 13.29
C ILE A 57 9.39 4.30 13.18
N GLU A 58 9.38 5.21 12.21
CA GLU A 58 10.37 6.29 12.21
C GLU A 58 10.15 7.16 13.45
N PRO A 59 11.09 7.17 14.42
CA PRO A 59 11.06 8.16 15.48
C PRO A 59 11.26 9.52 14.82
N ASP A 60 10.52 10.53 15.29
CA ASP A 60 10.91 11.92 15.03
C ASP A 60 12.37 12.05 15.48
N ASP A 61 13.32 12.22 14.54
CA ASP A 61 14.71 12.56 14.83
C ASP A 61 14.79 14.01 15.38
N ASP A 62 14.05 14.31 16.45
CA ASP A 62 13.97 15.64 17.10
C ASP A 62 14.19 15.55 18.62
N ASP A 63 15.35 15.01 19.01
CA ASP A 63 15.98 15.39 20.28
C ASP A 63 17.44 15.79 20.03
N GLY A 64 17.62 16.82 19.20
CA GLY A 64 18.91 17.40 18.83
C GLY A 64 19.17 18.80 19.39
N GLU A 65 18.41 19.27 20.39
CA GLU A 65 18.69 20.55 21.07
C GLU A 65 19.69 20.31 22.22
N ALA A 66 20.98 20.23 21.87
CA ALA A 66 22.06 20.29 22.85
C ALA A 66 22.28 21.75 23.27
N LEU A 67 21.77 22.08 24.47
CA LEU A 67 22.05 23.32 25.22
C LEU A 67 23.55 23.54 25.49
#